data_AF-A0AAN5X1W5-F1
#
_entry.id   AF-A0AAN5X1W5-F1
#
_cell.length_a   1.000
_cell.length_b   1.000
_cell.length_c   1.000
_cell.angle_alpha   90.00
_cell.angle_beta   90.00
_cell.angle_gamma   90.00
#
_symmetry.space_group_name_H-M   'P 1'
#
loop_
_entity.id
_entity.type
_entity.pdbx_description
1 polymer ?
#
loop_
_entity_poly.entity_id
_entity_poly.type
_entity_poly.pdbx_seq_one_letter_code
_entity_poly.pdbx_strand_id
1 'polypeptide(L)' 'MPRRSDMELAFRSAIVHERSGRRVVKTADFVQELLKVNWNLSMGNDSNLLIVF' A
#
# COMPACT_ATOMS: atom_id res chain seq x y z
N MET A 1 10.13 -6.85 13.65
CA MET A 1 10.13 -5.36 13.64
C MET A 1 10.13 -4.95 12.18
N PRO A 2 9.03 -4.41 11.66
CA PRO A 2 8.93 -4.14 10.24
C PRO A 2 9.89 -3.02 9.86
N ARG A 3 10.61 -3.21 8.75
CA ARG A 3 11.64 -2.30 8.24
C ARG A 3 11.00 -1.33 7.26
N ARG A 4 11.57 -0.14 7.09
CA ARG A 4 11.13 0.81 6.05
C ARG A 4 11.14 0.18 4.65
N SER A 5 12.10 -0.71 4.38
CA SER A 5 12.18 -1.48 3.14
C SER A 5 10.96 -2.39 2.90
N ASP A 6 10.32 -2.88 3.96
CA ASP A 6 9.14 -3.75 3.85
C ASP A 6 7.91 -2.94 3.41
N MET A 7 7.83 -1.67 3.81
CA MET A 7 6.78 -0.74 3.35
C MET A 7 6.93 -0.43 1.86
N GLU A 8 8.16 -0.18 1.39
CA GLU A 8 8.43 0.04 -0.02
C GLU A 8 8.12 -1.22 -0.85
N LEU A 9 8.48 -2.40 -0.34
CA LEU A 9 8.16 -3.67 -0.98
C LEU A 9 6.64 -3.87 -1.07
N ALA A 10 5.91 -3.66 0.03
CA ALA A 10 4.45 -3.74 0.05
C ALA A 10 3.80 -2.75 -0.93
N PHE A 11 4.33 -1.53 -1.04
CA PHE A 11 3.85 -0.54 -1.98
C PHE A 11 4.03 -0.98 -3.43
N ARG A 12 5.22 -1.47 -3.77
CA ARG A 12 5.53 -1.99 -5.11
C ARG A 12 4.66 -3.20 -5.46
N SER A 13 4.40 -4.09 -4.50
CA SER A 13 3.53 -5.26 -4.67
C SER A 13 2.07 -4.89 -4.90
N ALA A 14 1.60 -3.77 -4.35
CA ALA A 14 0.23 -3.30 -4.51
C ALA A 14 -0.01 -2.54 -5.83
N ILE A 15 1.00 -2.38 -6.69
CA ILE A 15 0.86 -1.70 -7.99
C ILE A 15 0.11 -2.59 -8.98
N VAL A 16 -1.10 -2.17 -9.32
CA VAL A 16 -1.91 -2.76 -10.38
C VAL A 16 -1.61 -2.05 -11.70
N HIS A 17 -1.37 -2.85 -12.73
CA HIS A 17 -1.18 -2.37 -14.10
C HIS A 17 -2.50 -2.51 -14.84
N GLU A 18 -3.13 -1.38 -15.15
CA GLU A 18 -4.37 -1.38 -15.91
C GLU A 18 -4.10 -1.57 -17.41
N ARG A 19 -5.10 -2.08 -18.14
CA ARG A 19 -5.03 -2.25 -19.60
C ARG A 19 -4.78 -0.94 -20.35
N SER A 20 -5.06 0.20 -19.72
CA SER A 20 -4.78 1.56 -20.21
C SER A 20 -3.29 1.95 -20.16
N GLY A 21 -2.44 1.13 -19.51
CA GLY A 21 -1.04 1.45 -19.23
C GLY A 21 -0.84 2.27 -17.95
N ARG A 22 -1.92 2.65 -17.25
CA ARG A 22 -1.83 3.31 -15.95
C ARG A 22 -1.36 2.34 -14.87
N ARG A 23 -0.58 2.88 -13.94
CA ARG A 23 -0.17 2.20 -12.72
C ARG A 23 -0.95 2.81 -11.56
N VAL A 24 -1.74 1.99 -10.89
CA VAL A 24 -2.62 2.44 -9.81
C VAL A 24 -2.35 1.59 -8.58
N VAL A 25 -2.32 2.23 -7.42
CA VAL A 25 -2.31 1.55 -6.12
C VAL A 25 -3.61 1.90 -5.43
N LYS A 26 -4.41 0.89 -5.09
CA LYS A 26 -5.58 1.09 -4.24
C LYS A 26 -5.16 0.99 -2.79
N THR A 27 -5.67 1.89 -1.96
CA THR A 27 -5.36 1.91 -0.52
C THR A 27 -5.69 0.58 0.16
N ALA A 28 -6.80 -0.05 -0.20
CA ALA A 28 -7.17 -1.36 0.34
C ALA A 28 -6.13 -2.44 0.00
N ASP A 29 -5.66 -2.49 -1.25
CA ASP A 29 -4.65 -3.46 -1.70
C ASP A 29 -3.30 -3.21 -1.00
N PHE A 30 -2.92 -1.94 -0.84
CA PHE A 30 -1.70 -1.57 -0.11
C PHE A 30 -1.77 -1.95 1.38
N VAL A 31 -2.91 -1.72 2.04
CA VAL A 31 -3.12 -2.16 3.44
C VAL A 31 -3.04 -3.68 3.55
N GLN A 32 -3.57 -4.44 2.59
CA GLN A 32 -3.42 -5.90 2.56
C GLN A 32 -1.96 -6.34 2.43
N GLU A 33 -1.17 -5.70 1.55
CA GLU A 33 0.26 -6.00 1.43
C GLU A 33 1.05 -5.62 2.69
N LEU A 34 0.66 -4.55 3.40
CA LEU A 34 1.29 -4.16 4.66
C LEU A 34 1.03 -5.14 5.80
N LEU A 35 -0.18 -5.72 5.86
CA LEU A 35 -0.50 -6.76 6.84
C LEU A 35 0.40 -8.00 6.67
N LYS A 36 0.77 -8.35 5.43
CA LYS A 36 1.67 -9.50 5.16
C LYS A 36 3.08 -9.31 5.73
N VAL A 37 3.56 -8.08 5.80
CA VAL A 37 4.87 -7.74 6.40
C VAL A 37 4.78 -7.40 7.88
N ASN A 38 3.68 -7.79 8.54
CA ASN A 38 3.38 -7.54 9.95
C ASN A 38 3.37 -6.03 10.28
N TRP A 39 3.00 -5.19 9.31
CA TRP A 39 2.76 -3.77 9.51
C TRP A 39 1.28 -3.56 9.78
N ASN A 40 0.93 -3.45 11.05
CA ASN A 40 -0.45 -3.21 11.45
C ASN A 40 -0.75 -1.70 11.32
N LEU A 41 -1.28 -1.29 10.17
CA LEU A 41 -1.91 0.03 10.06
C LEU A 41 -3.28 -0.04 10.72
N SER A 42 -3.42 0.50 11.92
CA SER A 42 -4.73 0.86 12.43
C SER A 42 -5.25 1.97 11.54
N MET A 43 -6.19 1.65 10.64
CA MET A 43 -6.93 2.65 9.88
C MET A 43 -7.73 3.47 10.89
N GLY A 44 -7.18 4.61 11.30
CA GLY A 44 -7.98 5.68 11.86
C GLY A 44 -9.04 6.06 10.83
N ASN A 45 -10.23 6.40 11.30
CA ASN A 45 -11.48 6.57 10.55
C ASN A 45 -11.48 7.67 9.45
N ASP A 46 -10.32 8.05 8.91
CA ASP A 46 -10.14 9.05 7.85
C ASP A 46 -9.72 8.36 6.54
N SER A 47 -10.72 8.09 5.71
CA SER A 47 -10.67 7.42 4.42
C SER A 47 -9.97 8.21 3.29
N ASN A 48 -8.93 8.98 3.58
CA ASN A 48 -8.24 9.79 2.57
C ASN A 48 -6.75 10.01 2.90
N LEU A 49 -5.96 8.93 2.87
CA LEU A 49 -4.51 9.06 2.80
C LEU A 49 -4.10 9.30 1.35
N LEU A 50 -3.94 10.58 1.00
CA LEU A 50 -3.14 11.00 -0.15
C LEU A 50 -1.69 10.58 0.09
N ILE A 51 -1.29 9.44 -0.49
CA ILE A 51 0.13 9.09 -0.59
C ILE A 51 0.69 9.89 -1.77
N VAL A 52 1.28 11.04 -1.47
CA VAL A 52 2.12 11.80 -2.41
C VAL A 52 3.54 11.23 -2.33
N PHE A 53 4.07 10.76 -3.46
CA PHE A 53 5.50 10.50 -3.66
C PHE A 53 6.13 11.70 -4.34
#